data_AF-A0A1C5WD02-F1
#
_entry.id   AF-A0A1C5WD02-F1
#
_cell.length_a   1.000
_cell.length_b   1.000
_cell.length_c   1.000
_cell.angle_alpha   90.00
_cell.angle_beta   90.00
_cell.angle_gamma   90.00
#
_symmetry.space_group_name_H-M   'P 1'
#
loop_
_entity.id
_entity.type
_entity.pdbx_description
1 polymer ?
#
loop_
_entity_poly.entity_id
_entity_poly.type
_entity_poly.pdbx_seq_one_letter_code
_entity_poly.pdbx_strand_id
1 'polypeptide(L)'
;MSVLVGRDKTKRDTYTISSLLEAVRLKQIRDDHKQQRDPDQFSDDYRDGFISTIVKNEDFDPIKLCEQITEMGVVNWLIDGKQRLTTIQSFVMGGFCLGQNIENPIIKYLENTVDDEGNPIQKIKEFDLRGKGYTDLPPELKLIFDNYNVLVVKHLDCTDDEIGYHIRRYNRQVNMNGNQKAITYINTVAGDIKKVAAHRFFKDCMSFKGKDRINGTSERIVIESLMFLNHFDSWKKDAKRQGMFLDTNSKKEDFEKLNSLLDELQEVVEDRHLELFKKKNSFLWISLFKEFKKYNLDNSRFDEFLTAFENGLNEKLVSIPKPTKISRKLVNECSFNDLDAERSSKDKGYISTKIHIMKSLMEDYLKEYIEESKSEKENVNDNTEVIEENNVDKENTTNSVLSFIKENVSDDIDERDLECFEDTLDDLTIEVDNNSKLLESSNIKSLLAMVAYSFKKDEDLDKWFPDYFSRNDDYFTDQKENFLYMKEDFDEYLQEGEETECLQNES
;
A
#
# COMPACT_ATOMS: atom_id res chain seq x y z
N MET A 1 1.57 46.85 17.18
CA MET A 1 0.40 47.33 17.95
C MET A 1 -0.84 47.15 17.09
N SER A 2 -1.77 46.26 17.44
CA SER A 2 -3.01 46.11 16.68
C SER A 2 -4.05 47.12 17.17
N VAL A 3 -4.58 47.90 16.23
CA VAL A 3 -5.68 48.85 16.42
C VAL A 3 -7.01 48.08 16.38
N LEU A 4 -7.26 47.27 17.40
CA LEU A 4 -8.57 46.63 17.61
C LEU A 4 -9.24 47.31 18.80
N VAL A 5 -10.44 47.84 18.58
CA VAL A 5 -11.28 48.42 19.64
C VAL A 5 -12.05 47.28 20.30
N GLY A 6 -11.83 47.03 21.59
CA GLY A 6 -12.59 46.04 22.37
C GLY A 6 -11.74 45.17 23.30
N ARG A 7 -12.42 44.24 23.99
CA ARG A 7 -11.81 43.20 24.84
C ARG A 7 -11.01 42.20 24.01
N ASP A 8 -10.06 41.51 24.63
CA ASP A 8 -9.33 40.40 23.99
C ASP A 8 -10.31 39.41 23.35
N LYS A 9 -10.08 39.11 22.07
CA LYS A 9 -10.92 38.16 21.31
C LYS A 9 -10.51 36.70 21.50
N THR A 10 -9.29 36.45 21.97
CA THR A 10 -8.77 35.09 22.13
C THR A 10 -7.87 34.98 23.36
N LYS A 11 -7.91 33.82 24.01
CA LYS A 11 -7.05 33.46 25.14
C LYS A 11 -6.43 32.08 24.88
N ARG A 12 -5.19 31.87 25.35
CA ARG A 12 -4.54 30.55 25.37
C ARG A 12 -4.38 30.09 26.81
N ASP A 13 -4.77 28.86 27.06
CA ASP A 13 -4.64 28.17 28.34
C ASP A 13 -3.98 26.80 28.11
N THR A 14 -3.46 26.20 29.17
CA THR A 14 -2.91 24.82 29.13
C THR A 14 -3.61 23.99 30.18
N TYR A 15 -3.98 22.76 29.82
CA TYR A 15 -4.59 21.78 30.71
C TYR A 15 -3.79 20.49 30.64
N THR A 16 -3.60 19.79 31.76
CA THR A 16 -3.19 18.38 31.69
C THR A 16 -4.34 17.56 31.11
N ILE A 17 -4.06 16.42 30.49
CA ILE A 17 -5.11 15.50 30.00
C ILE A 17 -6.11 15.19 31.12
N SER A 18 -5.63 14.84 32.32
CA SER A 18 -6.51 14.55 33.46
C SER A 18 -7.45 15.71 33.81
N SER A 19 -6.92 16.94 33.87
CA SER A 19 -7.75 18.13 34.18
C SER A 19 -8.73 18.47 33.05
N LEU A 20 -8.36 18.22 31.80
CA LEU A 20 -9.19 18.48 30.64
C LEU A 20 -10.37 17.50 30.58
N LEU A 21 -10.10 16.21 30.78
CA LEU A 21 -11.15 15.18 30.86
C LEU A 21 -12.12 15.45 32.01
N GLU A 22 -11.61 15.87 33.16
CA GLU A 22 -12.43 16.26 34.30
C GLU A 22 -13.30 17.49 34.00
N ALA A 23 -12.76 18.50 33.31
CA ALA A 23 -13.54 19.68 32.89
C ALA A 23 -14.69 19.31 31.95
N VAL A 24 -14.51 18.32 31.07
CA VAL A 24 -15.58 17.79 30.21
C VAL A 24 -16.61 17.00 31.04
N ARG A 25 -16.13 16.12 31.94
CA ARG A 25 -16.98 15.31 32.82
C ARG A 25 -17.89 16.19 33.68
N LEU A 26 -17.35 17.28 34.22
CA LEU A 26 -18.06 18.28 35.02
C LEU A 26 -18.89 19.27 34.16
N LYS A 27 -18.91 19.11 32.84
CA LYS A 27 -19.60 19.99 31.88
C LYS A 27 -19.16 21.46 31.94
N GLN A 28 -17.95 21.72 32.44
CA GLN A 28 -17.30 23.03 32.33
C GLN A 28 -16.87 23.33 30.89
N ILE A 29 -16.58 22.27 30.13
CA ILE A 29 -16.44 22.26 28.69
C ILE A 29 -17.56 21.39 28.12
N ARG A 30 -18.27 21.91 27.11
CA ARG A 30 -19.41 21.28 26.46
C ARG A 30 -19.08 20.85 25.04
N ASP A 31 -19.19 19.56 24.76
CA ASP A 31 -18.88 18.88 23.50
C ASP A 31 -20.10 18.56 22.62
N ASP A 32 -21.26 19.03 23.06
CA ASP A 32 -22.59 18.76 22.54
C ASP A 32 -23.23 19.98 21.86
N HIS A 33 -22.40 20.88 21.30
CA HIS A 33 -22.92 22.00 20.52
C HIS A 33 -23.67 21.50 19.27
N LYS A 34 -24.88 22.04 19.02
CA LYS A 34 -25.82 21.61 17.96
C LYS A 34 -25.26 21.55 16.53
N GLN A 35 -24.22 22.34 16.25
CA GLN A 35 -23.56 22.41 14.93
C GLN A 35 -22.31 21.54 14.83
N GLN A 36 -21.92 20.86 15.91
CA GLN A 36 -20.73 20.00 15.93
C GLN A 36 -21.08 18.63 15.36
N ARG A 37 -20.12 18.00 14.67
CA ARG A 37 -20.27 16.63 14.17
C ARG A 37 -20.17 15.60 15.30
N ASP A 38 -20.59 14.38 15.01
CA ASP A 38 -20.46 13.23 15.91
C ASP A 38 -18.98 12.85 16.13
N PRO A 39 -18.66 12.21 17.27
CA PRO A 39 -17.33 11.66 17.54
C PRO A 39 -17.02 10.45 16.64
N ASP A 40 -15.86 9.82 16.86
CA ASP A 40 -15.45 8.53 16.26
C ASP A 40 -15.33 8.51 14.73
N GLN A 41 -14.72 9.55 14.16
CA GLN A 41 -14.46 9.68 12.72
C GLN A 41 -12.98 9.52 12.34
N PHE A 42 -12.09 9.28 13.30
CA PHE A 42 -10.71 8.91 12.98
C PHE A 42 -10.65 7.46 12.49
N SER A 43 -9.88 7.22 11.42
CA SER A 43 -9.48 5.86 11.05
C SER A 43 -8.57 5.28 12.14
N ASP A 44 -8.53 3.96 12.26
CA ASP A 44 -7.71 3.26 13.27
C ASP A 44 -6.24 3.72 13.21
N ASP A 45 -5.65 3.78 12.00
CA ASP A 45 -4.28 4.28 11.81
C ASP A 45 -4.04 5.68 12.40
N TYR A 46 -4.99 6.60 12.22
CA TYR A 46 -4.86 7.97 12.72
C TYR A 46 -5.12 8.05 14.23
N ARG A 47 -6.09 7.29 14.73
CA ARG A 47 -6.41 7.17 16.15
C ARG A 47 -5.19 6.66 16.93
N ASP A 48 -4.57 5.58 16.45
CA ASP A 48 -3.48 4.90 17.13
C ASP A 48 -2.19 5.73 17.04
N GLY A 49 -1.93 6.34 15.88
CA GLY A 49 -0.83 7.31 15.70
C GLY A 49 -0.97 8.51 16.66
N PHE A 50 -2.18 9.04 16.82
CA PHE A 50 -2.44 10.15 17.73
C PHE A 50 -2.18 9.81 19.21
N ILE A 51 -2.59 8.62 19.68
CA ILE A 51 -2.23 8.17 21.04
C ILE A 51 -0.72 7.99 21.17
N SER A 52 -0.06 7.43 20.15
CA SER A 52 1.40 7.29 20.14
C SER A 52 2.11 8.63 20.30
N THR A 53 1.68 9.68 19.58
CA THR A 53 2.18 11.06 19.72
C THR A 53 2.11 11.55 21.16
N ILE A 54 0.99 11.30 21.87
CA ILE A 54 0.82 11.72 23.27
C ILE A 54 1.79 10.97 24.19
N VAL A 55 1.91 9.64 24.04
CA VAL A 55 2.82 8.83 24.88
C VAL A 55 4.29 9.22 24.63
N LYS A 56 4.63 9.59 23.39
CA LYS A 56 5.96 10.14 23.02
C LYS A 56 6.17 11.58 23.49
N ASN A 57 5.14 12.21 24.06
CA ASN A 57 5.14 13.60 24.50
C ASN A 57 5.46 14.60 23.36
N GLU A 58 4.97 14.29 22.15
CA GLU A 58 5.06 15.12 20.94
C GLU A 58 3.86 16.08 20.86
N ASP A 59 3.96 17.18 20.11
CA ASP A 59 2.88 18.17 20.01
C ASP A 59 1.70 17.69 19.14
N PHE A 60 0.49 18.15 19.48
CA PHE A 60 -0.69 17.98 18.63
C PHE A 60 -1.54 19.24 18.56
N ASP A 61 -2.42 19.30 17.55
CA ASP A 61 -3.26 20.47 17.29
C ASP A 61 -4.12 20.88 18.50
N PRO A 62 -4.09 22.16 18.92
CA PRO A 62 -4.78 22.58 20.14
C PRO A 62 -6.27 22.30 20.12
N ILE A 63 -6.85 22.10 21.30
CA ILE A 63 -8.30 22.10 21.46
C ILE A 63 -8.81 23.54 21.34
N LYS A 64 -9.89 23.76 20.59
CA LYS A 64 -10.47 25.10 20.40
C LYS A 64 -11.83 25.18 21.07
N LEU A 65 -12.02 26.23 21.86
CA LEU A 65 -13.27 26.53 22.54
C LEU A 65 -13.83 27.89 22.09
N CYS A 66 -15.16 28.01 22.12
CA CYS A 66 -15.84 29.30 22.13
C CYS A 66 -16.48 29.51 23.49
N GLU A 67 -16.12 30.60 24.16
CA GLU A 67 -16.80 31.08 25.35
C GLU A 67 -18.04 31.85 24.92
N GLN A 68 -19.19 31.51 25.47
CA GLN A 68 -20.45 32.20 25.26
C GLN A 68 -20.97 32.70 26.60
N ILE A 69 -21.26 34.00 26.69
CA ILE A 69 -21.89 34.61 27.86
C ILE A 69 -23.40 34.52 27.66
N THR A 70 -24.07 33.81 28.56
CA THR A 70 -25.53 33.65 28.59
C THR A 70 -26.11 34.26 29.86
N GLU A 71 -27.43 34.43 29.93
CA GLU A 71 -28.11 34.86 31.17
C GLU A 71 -27.84 33.91 32.35
N MET A 72 -27.59 32.63 32.07
CA MET A 72 -27.30 31.60 33.07
C MET A 72 -25.81 31.49 33.44
N GLY A 73 -24.95 32.30 32.83
CA GLY A 73 -23.50 32.28 33.05
C GLY A 73 -22.72 31.95 31.78
N VAL A 74 -21.46 31.53 31.99
CA VAL A 74 -20.50 31.30 30.91
C VAL A 74 -20.53 29.83 30.47
N VAL A 75 -20.64 29.60 29.17
CA VAL A 75 -20.57 28.27 28.56
C VAL A 75 -19.33 28.18 27.66
N ASN A 76 -18.53 27.13 27.81
CA ASN A 76 -17.39 26.87 26.92
C ASN A 76 -17.72 25.74 25.95
N TRP A 77 -17.95 26.07 24.69
CA TRP A 77 -18.27 25.12 23.63
C TRP A 77 -17.02 24.58 22.96
N LEU A 78 -16.88 23.26 22.87
CA LEU A 78 -15.84 22.58 22.09
C LEU A 78 -16.16 22.65 20.59
N ILE A 79 -15.45 23.53 19.89
CA ILE A 79 -15.70 23.83 18.48
C ILE A 79 -14.72 23.12 17.53
N ASP A 80 -13.53 22.76 18.02
CA ASP A 80 -12.56 21.91 17.31
C ASP A 80 -11.75 21.06 18.30
N GLY A 81 -11.43 19.83 17.88
CA GLY A 81 -10.74 18.86 18.71
C GLY A 81 -11.63 17.83 19.41
N LYS A 82 -12.92 17.74 19.05
CA LYS A 82 -13.84 16.71 19.58
C LYS A 82 -13.28 15.29 19.43
N GLN A 83 -12.82 14.95 18.23
CA GLN A 83 -12.22 13.63 17.94
C GLN A 83 -10.97 13.36 18.79
N ARG A 84 -10.07 14.33 18.93
CA ARG A 84 -8.88 14.23 19.78
C ARG A 84 -9.27 13.95 21.24
N LEU A 85 -10.24 14.70 21.75
CA LEU A 85 -10.69 14.58 23.13
C LEU A 85 -11.41 13.25 23.40
N THR A 86 -12.29 12.81 22.49
CA THR A 86 -13.01 11.54 22.64
C THR A 86 -12.09 10.33 22.46
N THR A 87 -11.08 10.42 21.59
CA THR A 87 -10.04 9.38 21.45
C THR A 87 -9.23 9.24 22.74
N ILE A 88 -8.76 10.36 23.33
CA ILE A 88 -8.05 10.34 24.63
C ILE A 88 -8.93 9.70 25.71
N GLN A 89 -10.18 10.17 25.82
CA GLN A 89 -11.11 9.66 26.82
C GLN A 89 -11.36 8.15 26.66
N SER A 90 -11.60 7.70 25.44
CA SER A 90 -11.86 6.29 25.14
C SER A 90 -10.65 5.42 25.45
N PHE A 91 -9.43 5.88 25.14
CA PHE A 91 -8.20 5.14 25.47
C PHE A 91 -8.03 4.97 26.98
N VAL A 92 -8.14 6.06 27.74
CA VAL A 92 -8.04 6.05 29.21
C VAL A 92 -9.11 5.15 29.85
N MET A 93 -10.31 5.11 29.27
CA MET A 93 -11.41 4.26 29.72
C MET A 93 -11.29 2.79 29.27
N GLY A 94 -10.22 2.41 28.57
CA GLY A 94 -10.02 1.04 28.07
C GLY A 94 -10.93 0.67 26.90
N GLY A 95 -11.40 1.65 26.13
CA GLY A 95 -12.30 1.44 24.99
C GLY A 95 -11.63 0.79 23.76
N PHE A 96 -10.30 0.81 23.67
CA PHE A 96 -9.54 0.14 22.61
C PHE A 96 -8.07 -0.10 23.01
N CYS A 97 -7.42 -1.03 22.30
CA CYS A 97 -5.97 -1.21 22.28
C CYS A 97 -5.39 -0.68 20.96
N LEU A 98 -4.12 -0.26 20.98
CA LEU A 98 -3.46 0.22 19.78
C LEU A 98 -3.19 -0.92 18.79
N GLY A 99 -3.36 -0.67 17.49
CA GLY A 99 -3.13 -1.63 16.43
C GLY A 99 -1.66 -1.90 16.12
N GLN A 100 -1.42 -2.61 15.03
CA GLN A 100 -0.06 -3.02 14.61
C GLN A 100 0.66 -1.95 13.77
N ASN A 101 -0.07 -1.08 13.09
CA ASN A 101 0.46 -0.12 12.10
C ASN A 101 0.94 1.21 12.70
N ILE A 102 1.54 1.18 13.90
CA ILE A 102 2.03 2.38 14.58
C ILE A 102 3.41 2.74 14.04
N GLU A 103 3.59 3.99 13.64
CA GLU A 103 4.89 4.52 13.23
C GLU A 103 5.81 4.72 14.46
N ASN A 104 7.04 4.18 14.39
CA ASN A 104 7.99 4.15 15.50
C ASN A 104 7.37 3.60 16.80
N PRO A 105 6.98 2.32 16.85
CA PRO A 105 6.17 1.75 17.94
C PRO A 105 6.94 1.54 19.25
N ILE A 106 8.27 1.45 19.19
CA ILE A 106 9.14 1.24 20.35
C ILE A 106 9.48 2.61 20.98
N ILE A 107 9.08 2.79 22.24
CA ILE A 107 9.33 4.00 23.03
C ILE A 107 10.43 3.73 24.05
N LYS A 108 11.36 4.68 24.19
CA LYS A 108 12.37 4.69 25.24
C LYS A 108 11.91 5.60 26.38
N TYR A 109 11.89 5.08 27.60
CA TYR A 109 11.51 5.85 28.79
C TYR A 109 12.47 5.59 29.96
N LEU A 110 12.49 6.51 30.91
CA LEU A 110 13.27 6.39 32.14
C LEU A 110 12.39 5.78 33.22
N GLU A 111 12.77 4.60 33.70
CA GLU A 111 12.22 3.99 34.90
C GLU A 111 13.04 4.44 36.11
N ASN A 112 12.37 4.95 37.13
CA ASN A 112 13.02 5.31 38.40
C ASN A 112 12.86 4.14 39.38
N THR A 113 13.97 3.47 39.68
CA THR A 113 14.05 2.41 40.69
C THR A 113 14.88 2.85 41.88
N VAL A 114 14.85 2.11 42.97
CA VAL A 114 15.78 2.27 44.10
C VAL A 114 16.78 1.12 44.11
N ASP A 115 18.03 1.40 44.47
CA ASP A 115 19.04 0.37 44.71
C ASP A 115 18.93 -0.24 46.12
N ASP A 116 19.80 -1.20 46.41
CA ASP A 116 19.87 -1.89 47.70
C ASP A 116 20.20 -0.95 48.88
N GLU A 117 20.75 0.23 48.60
CA GLU A 117 21.08 1.27 49.58
C GLU A 117 19.98 2.36 49.67
N GLY A 118 18.91 2.25 48.87
CA GLY A 118 17.80 3.19 48.82
C GLY A 118 18.05 4.44 47.95
N ASN A 119 19.12 4.47 47.16
CA ASN A 119 19.39 5.58 46.25
C ASN A 119 18.58 5.42 44.95
N PRO A 120 18.08 6.53 44.35
CA PRO A 120 17.37 6.47 43.09
C PRO A 120 18.32 6.14 41.93
N ILE A 121 18.00 5.11 41.17
CA ILE A 121 18.64 4.74 39.91
C ILE A 121 17.65 4.93 38.76
N GLN A 122 18.12 5.57 37.69
CA GLN A 122 17.37 5.69 36.45
C GLN A 122 17.85 4.67 35.44
N LYS A 123 16.93 3.89 34.87
CA LYS A 123 17.22 2.93 33.81
C LYS A 123 16.43 3.28 32.57
N ILE A 124 17.09 3.28 31.41
CA ILE A 124 16.41 3.39 30.13
C ILE A 124 15.77 2.03 29.83
N LYS A 125 14.44 2.02 29.65
CA LYS A 125 13.68 0.86 29.19
C LYS A 125 13.03 1.15 27.85
N GLU A 126 12.82 0.08 27.09
CA GLU A 126 12.04 0.10 25.86
C GLU A 126 10.65 -0.49 26.12
N PHE A 127 9.63 0.08 25.48
CA PHE A 127 8.26 -0.40 25.54
C PHE A 127 7.63 -0.35 24.15
N ASP A 128 7.04 -1.46 23.73
CA ASP A 128 6.33 -1.57 22.45
C ASP A 128 4.85 -1.25 22.64
N LEU A 129 4.37 -0.23 21.91
CA LEU A 129 2.98 0.21 21.98
C LEU A 129 1.99 -0.72 21.27
N ARG A 130 2.45 -1.59 20.36
CA ARG A 130 1.55 -2.41 19.54
C ARG A 130 0.73 -3.38 20.40
N GLY A 131 -0.58 -3.40 20.15
CA GLY A 131 -1.53 -4.21 20.91
C GLY A 131 -1.82 -3.73 22.33
N LYS A 132 -1.27 -2.59 22.77
CA LYS A 132 -1.38 -2.13 24.17
C LYS A 132 -2.54 -1.15 24.37
N GLY A 133 -3.28 -1.33 25.45
CA GLY A 133 -4.25 -0.38 25.97
C GLY A 133 -3.64 0.53 27.05
N TYR A 134 -4.43 1.50 27.54
CA TYR A 134 -3.97 2.40 28.60
C TYR A 134 -3.55 1.66 29.87
N THR A 135 -4.26 0.58 30.23
CA THR A 135 -3.95 -0.24 31.41
C THR A 135 -2.61 -0.93 31.32
N ASP A 136 -2.13 -1.23 30.11
CA ASP A 136 -0.88 -1.94 29.86
C ASP A 136 0.34 -1.02 29.91
N LEU A 137 0.14 0.30 29.90
CA LEU A 137 1.22 1.25 30.00
C LEU A 137 1.94 1.17 31.37
N PRO A 138 3.28 1.19 31.39
CA PRO A 138 4.08 1.37 32.61
C PRO A 138 3.66 2.64 33.38
N PRO A 139 3.83 2.67 34.71
CA PRO A 139 3.47 3.82 35.53
C PRO A 139 4.05 5.16 35.03
N GLU A 140 5.29 5.16 34.55
CA GLU A 140 5.98 6.33 34.03
C GLU A 140 5.33 6.84 32.73
N LEU A 141 4.95 5.93 31.83
CA LEU A 141 4.26 6.29 30.59
C LEU A 141 2.83 6.76 30.84
N LYS A 142 2.11 6.18 31.83
CA LYS A 142 0.81 6.71 32.29
C LYS A 142 0.95 8.12 32.84
N LEU A 143 1.97 8.36 33.67
CA LEU A 143 2.22 9.68 34.24
C LEU A 143 2.52 10.72 33.17
N ILE A 144 3.28 10.36 32.13
CA ILE A 144 3.54 11.21 30.96
C ILE A 144 2.23 11.51 30.23
N PHE A 145 1.43 10.49 29.96
CA PHE A 145 0.15 10.64 29.27
C PHE A 145 -0.82 11.55 30.04
N ASP A 146 -1.07 11.25 31.32
CA ASP A 146 -2.03 11.97 32.17
C ASP A 146 -1.66 13.45 32.37
N ASN A 147 -0.35 13.73 32.48
CA ASN A 147 0.19 15.08 32.66
C ASN A 147 0.54 15.79 31.36
N TYR A 148 0.26 15.17 30.21
CA TYR A 148 0.51 15.80 28.92
C TYR A 148 -0.21 17.16 28.85
N ASN A 149 0.54 18.20 28.48
CA ASN A 149 0.08 19.59 28.47
C ASN A 149 -0.67 19.90 27.17
N VAL A 150 -1.99 19.79 27.20
CA VAL A 150 -2.87 20.13 26.09
C VAL A 150 -3.04 21.64 25.99
N LEU A 151 -2.63 22.22 24.85
CA LEU A 151 -2.90 23.62 24.53
C LEU A 151 -4.40 23.80 24.20
N VAL A 152 -5.04 24.76 24.87
CA VAL A 152 -6.43 25.14 24.66
C VAL A 152 -6.48 26.60 24.20
N VAL A 153 -7.16 26.85 23.08
CA VAL A 153 -7.39 28.21 22.57
C VAL A 153 -8.87 28.55 22.68
N LYS A 154 -9.19 29.59 23.46
CA LYS A 154 -10.55 30.07 23.68
C LYS A 154 -10.81 31.32 22.85
N HIS A 155 -11.89 31.35 22.08
CA HIS A 155 -12.47 32.57 21.52
C HIS A 155 -13.45 33.13 22.53
N LEU A 156 -13.26 34.38 22.94
CA LEU A 156 -14.00 34.98 24.05
C LEU A 156 -15.27 35.69 23.56
N ASP A 157 -16.33 35.62 24.36
CA ASP A 157 -17.60 36.32 24.14
C ASP A 157 -18.15 36.15 22.71
N CYS A 158 -18.31 34.90 22.30
CA CYS A 158 -18.80 34.53 20.98
C CYS A 158 -20.33 34.49 20.94
N THR A 159 -20.88 35.11 19.90
CA THR A 159 -22.27 34.90 19.46
C THR A 159 -22.48 33.51 18.84
N ASP A 160 -23.73 33.06 18.73
CA ASP A 160 -24.08 31.82 18.03
C ASP A 160 -23.53 31.78 16.58
N ASP A 161 -23.57 32.91 15.89
CA ASP A 161 -23.06 33.04 14.51
C ASP A 161 -21.53 32.91 14.45
N GLU A 162 -20.82 33.51 15.41
CA GLU A 162 -19.36 33.38 15.53
C GLU A 162 -18.96 31.95 15.87
N ILE A 163 -19.68 31.25 16.74
CA ILE A 163 -19.45 29.83 17.03
C ILE A 163 -19.53 29.01 15.74
N GLY A 164 -20.62 29.18 14.98
CA GLY A 164 -20.79 28.49 13.69
C GLY A 164 -19.70 28.85 12.67
N TYR A 165 -19.27 30.11 12.62
CA TYR A 165 -18.15 30.55 11.80
C TYR A 165 -16.84 29.84 12.19
N HIS A 166 -16.53 29.75 13.48
CA HIS A 166 -15.32 29.11 13.96
C HIS A 166 -15.32 27.60 13.71
N ILE A 167 -16.44 26.91 13.90
CA ILE A 167 -16.58 25.48 13.53
C ILE A 167 -16.25 25.29 12.05
N ARG A 168 -16.85 26.09 11.15
CA ARG A 168 -16.56 26.01 9.71
C ARG A 168 -15.08 26.32 9.42
N ARG A 169 -14.50 27.32 10.08
CA ARG A 169 -13.13 27.75 9.86
C ARG A 169 -12.12 26.65 10.20
N TYR A 170 -12.28 25.98 11.34
CA TYR A 170 -11.33 24.95 11.78
C TYR A 170 -11.48 23.62 11.03
N ASN A 171 -12.67 23.32 10.50
CA ASN A 171 -12.89 22.13 9.68
C ASN A 171 -12.50 22.32 8.18
N ARG A 172 -12.04 23.50 7.75
CA ARG A 172 -11.57 23.76 6.37
C ARG A 172 -10.13 23.30 6.16
N GLN A 173 -9.89 22.00 6.25
CA GLN A 173 -8.59 21.39 5.94
C GLN A 173 -8.76 20.28 4.91
N VAL A 174 -7.72 20.07 4.11
CA VAL A 174 -7.66 18.98 3.13
C VAL A 174 -6.47 18.12 3.48
N ASN A 175 -6.72 16.84 3.76
CA ASN A 175 -5.67 15.88 4.02
C ASN A 175 -4.84 15.64 2.75
N MET A 176 -3.55 15.37 2.93
CA MET A 176 -2.72 14.83 1.85
C MET A 176 -3.36 13.54 1.33
N ASN A 177 -3.46 13.42 0.01
CA ASN A 177 -3.93 12.17 -0.60
C ASN A 177 -2.83 11.11 -0.59
N GLY A 178 -3.15 9.87 -0.98
CA GLY A 178 -2.20 8.75 -0.96
C GLY A 178 -0.89 9.00 -1.70
N ASN A 179 -0.92 9.63 -2.89
CA ASN A 179 0.29 9.92 -3.66
C ASN A 179 1.16 10.97 -2.95
N GLN A 180 0.53 12.01 -2.40
CA GLN A 180 1.24 13.04 -1.62
C GLN A 180 1.81 12.46 -0.32
N LYS A 181 1.13 11.50 0.32
CA LYS A 181 1.66 10.81 1.50
C LYS A 181 2.83 9.89 1.13
N ALA A 182 2.79 9.21 -0.01
CA ALA A 182 3.85 8.28 -0.42
C ALA A 182 5.24 8.95 -0.44
N ILE A 183 5.35 10.18 -0.96
CA ILE A 183 6.62 10.90 -1.03
C ILE A 183 7.19 11.28 0.34
N THR A 184 6.38 11.34 1.41
CA THR A 184 6.88 11.68 2.76
C THR A 184 7.65 10.52 3.41
N TYR A 185 7.56 9.32 2.84
CA TYR A 185 8.31 8.14 3.29
C TYR A 185 9.64 7.94 2.53
N ILE A 186 10.01 8.90 1.68
CA ILE A 186 11.23 8.88 0.87
C ILE A 186 12.12 10.03 1.37
N ASN A 187 13.29 9.72 1.93
CA ASN A 187 14.14 10.71 2.58
C ASN A 187 15.28 11.18 1.66
N THR A 188 15.98 10.22 1.04
CA THR A 188 17.22 10.42 0.30
C THR A 188 16.97 10.91 -1.11
N VAL A 189 16.04 10.27 -1.83
CA VAL A 189 15.84 10.50 -3.29
C VAL A 189 14.60 11.31 -3.65
N ALA A 190 13.84 11.82 -2.66
CA ALA A 190 12.60 12.57 -2.90
C ALA A 190 12.82 13.84 -3.76
N GLY A 191 13.97 14.49 -3.62
CA GLY A 191 14.35 15.65 -4.43
C GLY A 191 14.52 15.30 -5.91
N ASP A 192 15.16 14.16 -6.20
CA ASP A 192 15.36 13.68 -7.56
C ASP A 192 14.05 13.25 -8.20
N ILE A 193 13.18 12.54 -7.46
CA ILE A 193 11.83 12.19 -7.92
C ILE A 193 11.04 13.45 -8.31
N LYS A 194 11.02 14.48 -7.46
CA LYS A 194 10.31 15.74 -7.75
C LYS A 194 10.89 16.47 -8.96
N LYS A 195 12.20 16.39 -9.17
CA LYS A 195 12.86 16.98 -10.34
C LYS A 195 12.41 16.29 -11.64
N VAL A 196 12.39 14.95 -11.66
CA VAL A 196 11.86 14.19 -12.82
C VAL A 196 10.36 14.44 -12.98
N ALA A 197 9.59 14.50 -11.90
CA ALA A 197 8.15 14.73 -11.94
C ALA A 197 7.76 16.12 -12.50
N ALA A 198 8.68 17.09 -12.46
CA ALA A 198 8.54 18.41 -13.06
C ALA A 198 8.90 18.45 -14.56
N HIS A 199 9.30 17.31 -15.14
CA HIS A 199 9.63 17.19 -16.57
C HIS A 199 8.45 17.60 -17.46
N ARG A 200 8.76 18.23 -18.61
CA ARG A 200 7.76 18.80 -19.52
C ARG A 200 6.84 17.74 -20.14
N PHE A 201 7.34 16.53 -20.36
CA PHE A 201 6.54 15.33 -20.69
C PHE A 201 5.25 15.22 -19.83
N PHE A 202 5.35 15.35 -18.50
CA PHE A 202 4.17 15.23 -17.63
C PHE A 202 3.16 16.36 -17.80
N LYS A 203 3.61 17.50 -18.34
CA LYS A 203 2.77 18.67 -18.56
C LYS A 203 2.07 18.60 -19.92
N ASP A 204 2.81 18.18 -20.94
CA ASP A 204 2.47 18.37 -22.35
C ASP A 204 2.00 17.06 -23.03
N CYS A 205 2.48 15.90 -22.59
CA CYS A 205 2.22 14.60 -23.23
C CYS A 205 1.24 13.70 -22.44
N MET A 206 0.66 14.20 -21.34
CA MET A 206 -0.19 13.42 -20.43
C MET A 206 -1.63 13.95 -20.38
N SER A 207 -2.61 13.04 -20.38
CA SER A 207 -4.04 13.36 -20.19
C SER A 207 -4.38 13.64 -18.71
N PHE A 208 -3.75 14.67 -18.15
CA PHE A 208 -3.96 15.11 -16.76
C PHE A 208 -5.10 16.13 -16.64
N LYS A 209 -6.01 15.87 -15.70
CA LYS A 209 -6.98 16.88 -15.25
C LYS A 209 -6.32 17.85 -14.29
N GLY A 210 -6.93 19.02 -14.06
CA GLY A 210 -6.36 20.08 -13.20
C GLY A 210 -5.93 19.60 -11.81
N LYS A 211 -6.69 18.68 -11.19
CA LYS A 211 -6.32 18.08 -9.88
C LYS A 211 -5.13 17.13 -9.96
N ASP A 212 -4.94 16.41 -11.08
CA ASP A 212 -3.84 15.45 -11.23
C ASP A 212 -2.47 16.17 -11.23
N ARG A 213 -2.44 17.46 -11.61
CA ARG A 213 -1.23 18.29 -11.63
C ARG A 213 -0.74 18.75 -10.26
N ILE A 214 -1.57 18.66 -9.22
CA ILE A 214 -1.25 19.16 -7.88
C ILE A 214 -1.34 18.09 -6.78
N ASN A 215 -1.80 16.88 -7.14
CA ASN A 215 -2.11 15.83 -6.18
C ASN A 215 -1.01 14.75 -6.08
N GLY A 216 0.19 14.99 -6.62
CA GLY A 216 1.31 14.04 -6.55
C GLY A 216 1.27 12.92 -7.62
N THR A 217 0.44 13.04 -8.67
CA THR A 217 0.33 11.99 -9.69
C THR A 217 1.61 11.82 -10.51
N SER A 218 2.31 12.91 -10.84
CA SER A 218 3.59 12.84 -11.57
C SER A 218 4.64 12.08 -10.77
N GLU A 219 4.81 12.40 -9.48
CA GLU A 219 5.74 11.74 -8.58
C GLU A 219 5.45 10.25 -8.48
N ARG A 220 4.17 9.87 -8.39
CA ARG A 220 3.78 8.46 -8.41
C ARG A 220 4.19 7.77 -9.70
N ILE A 221 3.97 8.37 -10.87
CA ILE A 221 4.34 7.76 -12.15
C ILE A 221 5.85 7.64 -12.28
N VAL A 222 6.62 8.61 -11.76
CA VAL A 222 8.09 8.51 -11.70
C VAL A 222 8.51 7.32 -10.84
N ILE A 223 7.94 7.17 -9.64
CA ILE A 223 8.19 6.02 -8.75
C ILE A 223 7.84 4.70 -9.47
N GLU A 224 6.67 4.61 -10.08
CA GLU A 224 6.21 3.44 -10.84
C GLU A 224 7.14 3.13 -12.02
N SER A 225 7.60 4.16 -12.75
CA SER A 225 8.51 3.99 -13.89
C SER A 225 9.89 3.49 -13.44
N LEU A 226 10.44 4.03 -12.36
CA LEU A 226 11.73 3.59 -11.81
C LEU A 226 11.65 2.15 -11.29
N MET A 227 10.58 1.83 -10.56
CA MET A 227 10.34 0.45 -10.11
C MET A 227 10.24 -0.49 -11.29
N PHE A 228 9.48 -0.14 -12.32
CA PHE A 228 9.31 -1.01 -13.49
C PHE A 228 10.61 -1.19 -14.28
N LEU A 229 11.36 -0.11 -14.51
CA LEU A 229 12.56 -0.12 -15.34
C LEU A 229 13.73 -0.86 -14.67
N ASN A 230 13.87 -0.75 -13.35
CA ASN A 230 15.07 -1.21 -12.65
C ASN A 230 14.82 -2.31 -11.61
N HIS A 231 13.58 -2.45 -11.11
CA HIS A 231 13.28 -3.25 -9.92
C HIS A 231 11.94 -3.98 -10.03
N PHE A 232 11.56 -4.42 -11.22
CA PHE A 232 10.23 -5.00 -11.46
C PHE A 232 9.99 -6.27 -10.62
N ASP A 233 11.04 -7.02 -10.29
CA ASP A 233 10.94 -8.18 -9.42
C ASP A 233 10.43 -7.83 -8.02
N SER A 234 10.80 -6.65 -7.52
CA SER A 234 10.36 -6.10 -6.22
C SER A 234 9.09 -5.26 -6.33
N TRP A 235 8.31 -5.38 -7.41
CA TRP A 235 7.09 -4.60 -7.59
C TRP A 235 6.07 -4.85 -6.47
N LYS A 236 5.59 -3.76 -5.87
CA LYS A 236 4.46 -3.75 -4.92
C LYS A 236 3.39 -2.80 -5.44
N LYS A 237 2.10 -3.11 -5.23
CA LYS A 237 0.98 -2.30 -5.74
C LYS A 237 0.87 -0.88 -5.14
N ASP A 238 1.43 -0.69 -3.94
CA ASP A 238 1.33 0.54 -3.16
C ASP A 238 2.54 1.46 -3.38
N ALA A 239 2.28 2.72 -3.73
CA ALA A 239 3.30 3.71 -4.05
C ALA A 239 4.19 4.10 -2.86
N LYS A 240 3.69 4.01 -1.62
CA LYS A 240 4.50 4.25 -0.41
C LYS A 240 5.57 3.16 -0.31
N ARG A 241 5.20 1.89 -0.43
CA ARG A 241 6.16 0.76 -0.38
C ARG A 241 7.18 0.82 -1.51
N GLN A 242 6.74 1.14 -2.73
CA GLN A 242 7.64 1.38 -3.87
C GLN A 242 8.63 2.52 -3.57
N GLY A 243 8.13 3.65 -3.06
CA GLY A 243 8.95 4.79 -2.70
C GLY A 243 10.03 4.46 -1.66
N MET A 244 9.65 3.77 -0.58
CA MET A 244 10.58 3.33 0.45
C MET A 244 11.66 2.40 -0.09
N PHE A 245 11.31 1.51 -1.03
CA PHE A 245 12.27 0.64 -1.69
C PHE A 245 13.26 1.44 -2.54
N LEU A 246 12.79 2.39 -3.36
CA LEU A 246 13.67 3.23 -4.17
C LEU A 246 14.61 4.09 -3.32
N ASP A 247 14.18 4.52 -2.13
CA ASP A 247 15.00 5.37 -1.26
C ASP A 247 16.32 4.73 -0.84
N THR A 248 16.37 3.40 -0.79
CA THR A 248 17.55 2.61 -0.40
C THR A 248 18.21 1.88 -1.56
N ASN A 249 17.52 1.71 -2.70
CA ASN A 249 17.99 0.89 -3.82
C ASN A 249 18.27 1.67 -5.11
N SER A 250 17.83 2.93 -5.22
CA SER A 250 18.07 3.74 -6.42
C SER A 250 19.39 4.50 -6.37
N LYS A 251 19.98 4.70 -7.56
CA LYS A 251 21.16 5.53 -7.75
C LYS A 251 20.81 6.77 -8.57
N LYS A 252 21.65 7.80 -8.48
CA LYS A 252 21.42 9.06 -9.20
C LYS A 252 21.30 8.86 -10.72
N GLU A 253 22.08 7.92 -11.27
CA GLU A 253 22.05 7.57 -12.69
C GLU A 253 20.68 7.06 -13.16
N ASP A 254 19.88 6.46 -12.28
CA ASP A 254 18.55 5.96 -12.63
C ASP A 254 17.60 7.10 -12.99
N PHE A 255 17.66 8.21 -12.24
CA PHE A 255 16.88 9.42 -12.48
C PHE A 255 17.36 10.17 -13.74
N GLU A 256 18.67 10.19 -13.99
CA GLU A 256 19.25 10.79 -15.19
C GLU A 256 18.84 10.02 -16.45
N LYS A 257 18.90 8.68 -16.41
CA LYS A 257 18.42 7.81 -17.49
C LYS A 257 16.93 7.98 -17.76
N LEU A 258 16.11 8.07 -16.70
CA LEU A 258 14.67 8.28 -16.86
C LEU A 258 14.39 9.67 -17.48
N ASN A 259 15.06 10.74 -17.04
CA ASN A 259 14.91 12.05 -17.68
C ASN A 259 15.27 12.01 -19.17
N SER A 260 16.41 11.42 -19.54
CA SER A 260 16.81 11.30 -20.95
C SER A 260 15.79 10.51 -21.78
N LEU A 261 15.21 9.45 -21.20
CA LEU A 261 14.15 8.68 -21.85
C LEU A 261 12.88 9.51 -22.06
N LEU A 262 12.53 10.36 -21.09
CA LEU A 262 11.38 11.28 -21.17
C LEU A 262 11.61 12.42 -22.16
N ASP A 263 12.83 12.94 -22.29
CA ASP A 263 13.19 13.93 -23.31
C ASP A 263 12.93 13.37 -24.71
N GLU A 264 13.47 12.19 -25.02
CA GLU A 264 13.25 11.52 -26.30
C GLU A 264 11.78 11.19 -26.54
N LEU A 265 11.10 10.62 -25.53
CA LEU A 265 9.69 10.23 -25.66
C LEU A 265 8.78 11.44 -25.88
N GLN A 266 9.09 12.58 -25.27
CA GLN A 266 8.35 13.82 -25.47
C GLN A 266 8.42 14.30 -26.92
N GLU A 267 9.59 14.20 -27.56
CA GLU A 267 9.76 14.55 -28.98
C GLU A 267 9.00 13.59 -29.90
N VAL A 268 8.92 12.31 -29.53
CA VAL A 268 8.16 11.31 -30.30
C VAL A 268 6.66 11.59 -30.22
N VAL A 269 6.13 11.77 -29.01
CA VAL A 269 4.67 11.76 -28.79
C VAL A 269 4.04 13.13 -28.96
N GLU A 270 4.74 14.18 -28.54
CA GLU A 270 4.22 15.55 -28.43
C GLU A 270 2.83 15.56 -27.75
N ASP A 271 1.80 16.14 -28.38
CA ASP A 271 0.42 16.15 -27.91
C ASP A 271 -0.51 15.20 -28.69
N ARG A 272 0.04 14.28 -29.50
CA ARG A 272 -0.74 13.41 -30.40
C ARG A 272 -1.41 12.22 -29.72
N HIS A 273 -0.74 11.59 -28.75
CA HIS A 273 -1.20 10.33 -28.12
C HIS A 273 -1.61 10.47 -26.66
N LEU A 274 -2.19 11.62 -26.27
CA LEU A 274 -2.54 11.92 -24.87
C LEU A 274 -3.39 10.83 -24.21
N GLU A 275 -4.24 10.14 -24.98
CA GLU A 275 -5.16 9.12 -24.48
C GLU A 275 -4.47 7.82 -24.06
N LEU A 276 -3.29 7.51 -24.61
CA LEU A 276 -2.44 6.40 -24.18
C LEU A 276 -1.77 6.73 -22.84
N PHE A 277 -1.30 7.97 -22.69
CA PHE A 277 -0.56 8.47 -21.52
C PHE A 277 -1.48 8.97 -20.40
N LYS A 278 -2.41 8.11 -19.99
CA LYS A 278 -3.23 8.29 -18.80
C LYS A 278 -2.47 7.88 -17.55
N LYS A 279 -2.79 8.52 -16.42
CA LYS A 279 -2.20 8.21 -15.10
C LYS A 279 -2.15 6.72 -14.75
N LYS A 280 -3.06 5.89 -15.28
CA LYS A 280 -3.12 4.44 -15.05
C LYS A 280 -1.95 3.69 -15.70
N ASN A 281 -1.58 4.04 -16.93
CA ASN A 281 -0.73 3.22 -17.80
C ASN A 281 0.54 3.93 -18.28
N SER A 282 0.74 5.22 -17.99
CA SER A 282 1.89 5.96 -18.54
C SER A 282 3.25 5.35 -18.21
N PHE A 283 3.42 4.74 -17.03
CA PHE A 283 4.67 4.05 -16.70
C PHE A 283 4.93 2.87 -17.64
N LEU A 284 3.89 2.13 -18.07
CA LEU A 284 4.01 1.04 -19.05
C LEU A 284 4.48 1.55 -20.41
N TRP A 285 3.95 2.69 -20.87
CA TRP A 285 4.36 3.28 -22.15
C TRP A 285 5.79 3.82 -22.12
N ILE A 286 6.19 4.45 -21.01
CA ILE A 286 7.59 4.86 -20.79
C ILE A 286 8.50 3.63 -20.85
N SER A 287 8.11 2.54 -20.20
CA SER A 287 8.88 1.29 -20.20
C SER A 287 8.90 0.58 -21.55
N LEU A 288 7.78 0.57 -22.29
CA LEU A 288 7.72 0.02 -23.64
C LEU A 288 8.64 0.80 -24.58
N PHE A 289 8.69 2.14 -24.45
CA PHE A 289 9.61 2.95 -25.25
C PHE A 289 11.08 2.59 -24.95
N LYS A 290 11.42 2.33 -23.68
CA LYS A 290 12.78 1.84 -23.34
C LYS A 290 13.12 0.53 -24.04
N GLU A 291 12.16 -0.36 -24.16
CA GLU A 291 12.31 -1.64 -24.85
C GLU A 291 12.42 -1.45 -26.36
N PHE A 292 11.59 -0.58 -26.95
CA PHE A 292 11.69 -0.18 -28.36
C PHE A 292 13.10 0.32 -28.74
N LYS A 293 13.75 1.10 -27.87
CA LYS A 293 15.11 1.60 -28.12
C LYS A 293 16.14 0.49 -28.33
N LYS A 294 15.89 -0.76 -27.89
CA LYS A 294 16.79 -1.91 -28.12
C LYS A 294 16.87 -2.32 -29.59
N TYR A 295 15.83 -2.08 -30.39
CA TYR A 295 15.85 -2.41 -31.82
C TYR A 295 16.64 -1.39 -32.65
N ASN A 296 17.03 -0.24 -32.05
CA ASN A 296 17.80 0.80 -32.72
C ASN A 296 17.16 1.27 -34.04
N LEU A 297 15.83 1.33 -34.05
CA LEU A 297 15.03 1.90 -35.14
C LEU A 297 14.84 3.40 -34.92
N ASP A 298 14.46 4.11 -35.98
CA ASP A 298 14.12 5.52 -35.88
C ASP A 298 12.90 5.72 -34.97
N ASN A 299 12.96 6.74 -34.13
CA ASN A 299 11.93 7.04 -33.14
C ASN A 299 10.54 7.27 -33.77
N SER A 300 10.44 7.70 -35.03
CA SER A 300 9.18 7.81 -35.77
C SER A 300 8.43 6.48 -35.90
N ARG A 301 9.13 5.34 -35.89
CA ARG A 301 8.48 4.00 -35.91
C ARG A 301 7.70 3.71 -34.64
N PHE A 302 8.12 4.28 -33.51
CA PHE A 302 7.35 4.18 -32.28
C PHE A 302 6.07 5.00 -32.36
N ASP A 303 6.11 6.23 -32.92
CA ASP A 303 4.93 7.07 -33.17
C ASP A 303 3.91 6.38 -34.10
N GLU A 304 4.40 5.77 -35.18
CA GLU A 304 3.56 4.96 -36.09
C GLU A 304 2.91 3.78 -35.36
N PHE A 305 3.65 3.10 -34.49
CA PHE A 305 3.10 2.02 -33.66
C PHE A 305 2.04 2.54 -32.68
N LEU A 306 2.28 3.67 -31.99
CA LEU A 306 1.28 4.27 -31.10
C LEU A 306 -0.01 4.64 -31.86
N THR A 307 0.14 5.18 -33.07
CA THR A 307 -0.98 5.47 -33.97
C THR A 307 -1.74 4.19 -34.34
N ALA A 308 -1.04 3.11 -34.69
CA ALA A 308 -1.68 1.81 -34.98
C ALA A 308 -2.36 1.22 -33.73
N PHE A 309 -1.75 1.41 -32.55
CA PHE A 309 -2.30 1.00 -31.26
C PHE A 309 -3.64 1.66 -30.96
N GLU A 310 -3.75 2.98 -31.17
CA GLU A 310 -5.01 3.71 -31.01
C GLU A 310 -6.04 3.34 -32.08
N ASN A 311 -5.58 2.96 -33.28
CA ASN A 311 -6.43 2.59 -34.42
C ASN A 311 -6.81 1.10 -34.46
N GLY A 312 -6.90 0.44 -33.30
CA GLY A 312 -7.50 -0.88 -33.15
C GLY A 312 -6.51 -2.02 -32.87
N LEU A 313 -5.20 -1.79 -32.93
CA LEU A 313 -4.24 -2.84 -32.54
C LEU A 313 -4.35 -3.18 -31.04
N ASN A 314 -4.84 -2.25 -30.21
CA ASN A 314 -5.19 -2.48 -28.80
C ASN A 314 -6.34 -3.48 -28.57
N GLU A 315 -7.12 -3.81 -29.59
CA GLU A 315 -8.21 -4.80 -29.56
C GLU A 315 -7.77 -6.20 -30.01
N LYS A 316 -6.56 -6.33 -30.59
CA LYS A 316 -6.04 -7.61 -31.04
C LYS A 316 -5.80 -8.53 -29.84
N LEU A 317 -6.31 -9.76 -29.92
CA LEU A 317 -6.03 -10.80 -28.93
C LEU A 317 -4.58 -11.25 -29.03
N VAL A 318 -3.92 -11.34 -27.88
CA VAL A 318 -2.56 -11.84 -27.75
C VAL A 318 -2.56 -12.98 -26.74
N SER A 319 -1.90 -14.07 -27.09
CA SER A 319 -1.67 -15.18 -26.16
C SER A 319 -0.81 -14.73 -24.98
N ILE A 320 -1.26 -15.03 -23.78
CA ILE A 320 -0.61 -14.59 -22.54
C ILE A 320 0.10 -15.76 -21.84
N PRO A 321 1.27 -15.53 -21.21
CA PRO A 321 2.11 -16.62 -20.71
C PRO A 321 1.49 -17.36 -19.52
N LYS A 322 0.63 -16.68 -18.77
CA LYS A 322 -0.10 -17.22 -17.63
C LYS A 322 -1.58 -16.88 -17.80
N PRO A 323 -2.50 -17.82 -17.52
CA PRO A 323 -3.92 -17.52 -17.53
C PRO A 323 -4.23 -16.34 -16.59
N THR A 324 -4.86 -15.29 -17.12
CA THR A 324 -5.19 -14.08 -16.35
C THR A 324 -6.69 -13.96 -16.20
N LYS A 325 -7.15 -13.58 -15.02
CA LYS A 325 -8.57 -13.35 -14.73
C LYS A 325 -9.01 -12.05 -15.40
N ILE A 326 -9.95 -12.12 -16.33
CA ILE A 326 -10.62 -10.97 -16.94
C ILE A 326 -12.11 -11.16 -16.77
N SER A 327 -12.77 -10.16 -16.16
CA SER A 327 -14.21 -10.18 -15.89
C SER A 327 -14.65 -11.49 -15.22
N ARG A 328 -13.83 -11.94 -14.27
CA ARG A 328 -13.99 -13.18 -13.47
C ARG A 328 -13.83 -14.49 -14.25
N LYS A 329 -13.23 -14.46 -15.44
CA LYS A 329 -12.91 -15.65 -16.23
C LYS A 329 -11.41 -15.74 -16.45
N LEU A 330 -10.83 -16.91 -16.24
CA LEU A 330 -9.46 -17.18 -16.67
C LEU A 330 -9.43 -17.28 -18.19
N VAL A 331 -8.54 -16.51 -18.81
CA VAL A 331 -8.32 -16.52 -20.26
C VAL A 331 -6.83 -16.74 -20.54
N ASN A 332 -6.53 -17.41 -21.64
CA ASN A 332 -5.15 -17.64 -22.12
C ASN A 332 -4.75 -16.67 -23.24
N GLU A 333 -5.70 -15.86 -23.70
CA GLU A 333 -5.48 -14.76 -24.63
C GLU A 333 -6.39 -13.60 -24.25
N CYS A 334 -5.93 -12.38 -24.47
CA CYS A 334 -6.74 -11.19 -24.27
C CYS A 334 -6.16 -10.01 -25.05
N SER A 335 -6.98 -8.97 -25.21
CA SER A 335 -6.54 -7.69 -25.73
C SER A 335 -6.04 -6.78 -24.62
N PHE A 336 -5.34 -5.70 -24.99
CA PHE A 336 -4.98 -4.68 -24.02
C PHE A 336 -6.24 -4.01 -23.42
N ASN A 337 -7.27 -3.79 -24.24
CA ASN A 337 -8.51 -3.16 -23.79
C ASN A 337 -9.26 -3.99 -22.74
N ASP A 338 -9.23 -5.33 -22.87
CA ASP A 338 -9.82 -6.23 -21.87
C ASP A 338 -9.17 -6.02 -20.49
N LEU A 339 -7.84 -5.99 -20.43
CA LEU A 339 -7.11 -5.72 -19.18
C LEU A 339 -7.22 -4.27 -18.72
N ASP A 340 -7.36 -3.32 -19.63
CA ASP A 340 -7.50 -1.92 -19.24
C ASP A 340 -8.90 -1.57 -18.73
N ALA A 341 -9.91 -2.35 -19.07
CA ALA A 341 -11.25 -2.25 -18.48
C ALA A 341 -11.29 -2.75 -17.03
N GLU A 342 -10.36 -3.63 -16.63
CA GLU A 342 -10.35 -4.22 -15.30
C GLU A 342 -10.05 -3.20 -14.18
N ARG A 343 -10.68 -3.46 -13.03
CA ARG A 343 -10.52 -2.65 -11.81
C ARG A 343 -9.17 -2.88 -11.15
N SER A 344 -8.71 -4.13 -11.09
CA SER A 344 -7.31 -4.40 -10.74
C SER A 344 -6.45 -4.09 -11.96
N SER A 345 -5.43 -3.26 -11.76
CA SER A 345 -4.57 -2.82 -12.85
C SER A 345 -3.13 -2.58 -12.44
N LYS A 346 -2.78 -2.92 -11.21
CA LYS A 346 -1.49 -2.59 -10.61
C LYS A 346 -0.83 -3.75 -9.87
N ASP A 347 -1.51 -4.88 -9.80
CA ASP A 347 -0.90 -6.11 -9.32
C ASP A 347 0.16 -6.56 -10.32
N LYS A 348 1.24 -7.16 -9.82
CA LYS A 348 2.41 -7.52 -10.62
C LYS A 348 2.02 -8.39 -11.80
N GLY A 349 1.15 -9.38 -11.60
CA GLY A 349 0.60 -10.25 -12.65
C GLY A 349 -0.08 -9.47 -13.78
N TYR A 350 -1.04 -8.60 -13.46
CA TYR A 350 -1.73 -7.77 -14.46
C TYR A 350 -0.77 -6.85 -15.23
N ILE A 351 0.20 -6.26 -14.55
CA ILE A 351 1.19 -5.40 -15.20
C ILE A 351 2.09 -6.23 -16.13
N SER A 352 2.55 -7.40 -15.69
CA SER A 352 3.32 -8.34 -16.51
C SER A 352 2.55 -8.74 -17.77
N THR A 353 1.26 -9.06 -17.63
CA THR A 353 0.42 -9.40 -18.78
C THR A 353 0.25 -8.20 -19.72
N LYS A 354 0.01 -6.99 -19.19
CA LYS A 354 -0.12 -5.78 -20.02
C LYS A 354 1.14 -5.49 -20.81
N ILE A 355 2.31 -5.49 -20.16
CA ILE A 355 3.56 -5.20 -20.87
C ILE A 355 3.89 -6.28 -21.90
N HIS A 356 3.55 -7.56 -21.61
CA HIS A 356 3.71 -8.66 -22.56
C HIS A 356 2.90 -8.39 -23.83
N ILE A 357 1.61 -8.09 -23.69
CA ILE A 357 0.74 -7.77 -24.83
C ILE A 357 1.28 -6.58 -25.60
N MET A 358 1.64 -5.49 -24.91
CA MET A 358 2.19 -4.29 -25.55
C MET A 358 3.47 -4.60 -26.33
N LYS A 359 4.37 -5.42 -25.79
CA LYS A 359 5.60 -5.86 -26.44
C LYS A 359 5.30 -6.73 -27.67
N SER A 360 4.48 -7.77 -27.52
CA SER A 360 4.13 -8.67 -28.64
C SER A 360 3.48 -7.90 -29.79
N LEU A 361 2.58 -6.98 -29.51
CA LEU A 361 1.95 -6.14 -30.54
C LEU A 361 2.97 -5.23 -31.24
N MET A 362 3.91 -4.65 -30.48
CA MET A 362 4.97 -3.80 -31.04
C MET A 362 5.94 -4.60 -31.90
N GLU A 363 6.39 -5.75 -31.43
CA GLU A 363 7.31 -6.63 -32.16
C GLU A 363 6.66 -7.17 -33.44
N ASP A 364 5.41 -7.62 -33.37
CA ASP A 364 4.62 -8.04 -34.53
C ASP A 364 4.50 -6.90 -35.56
N TYR A 365 4.16 -5.70 -35.10
CA TYR A 365 3.94 -4.53 -35.96
C TYR A 365 5.23 -4.07 -36.66
N LEU A 366 6.36 -4.15 -35.94
CA LEU A 366 7.67 -3.71 -36.43
C LEU A 366 8.52 -4.83 -37.03
N LYS A 367 7.97 -6.04 -37.17
CA LYS A 367 8.71 -7.26 -37.52
C LYS A 367 9.60 -7.08 -38.75
N GLU A 368 9.05 -6.54 -39.84
CA GLU A 368 9.78 -6.30 -41.09
C GLU A 368 11.01 -5.39 -40.86
N TYR A 369 10.85 -4.29 -40.13
CA TYR A 369 11.96 -3.38 -39.81
C TYR A 369 12.99 -4.00 -38.86
N ILE A 370 12.54 -4.83 -37.93
CA ILE A 370 13.42 -5.54 -36.99
C ILE A 370 14.27 -6.56 -37.76
N GLU A 371 13.66 -7.31 -38.68
CA GLU A 371 14.36 -8.30 -39.52
C GLU A 371 15.33 -7.63 -40.50
N GLU A 372 14.95 -6.52 -41.14
CA GLU A 372 15.83 -5.72 -42.00
C GLU A 372 17.04 -5.19 -41.22
N SER A 373 16.82 -4.62 -40.02
CA SER A 373 17.90 -4.07 -39.19
C SER A 373 18.85 -5.13 -38.60
N LYS A 374 18.39 -6.38 -38.47
CA LYS A 374 19.23 -7.55 -38.12
C LYS A 374 20.04 -8.02 -39.32
N SER A 375 19.44 -8.03 -40.52
CA SER A 375 20.12 -8.45 -41.76
C SER A 375 21.30 -7.53 -42.15
N GLU A 376 21.28 -6.25 -41.76
CA GLU A 376 22.42 -5.34 -41.93
C GLU A 376 23.55 -5.55 -40.89
N LYS A 377 23.28 -6.28 -39.80
CA LYS A 377 24.23 -6.53 -38.70
C LYS A 377 24.79 -7.96 -38.69
N GLU A 378 24.22 -8.88 -39.47
CA GLU A 378 24.65 -10.28 -39.54
C GLU A 378 25.45 -10.59 -40.81
N ASN A 379 26.70 -10.12 -40.82
CA ASN A 379 27.82 -10.93 -41.32
C ASN A 379 28.57 -11.44 -40.09
N VAL A 380 28.11 -12.58 -39.55
CA VAL A 380 28.86 -13.66 -38.86
C VAL A 380 27.81 -14.62 -38.26
N ASN A 381 27.92 -15.90 -38.63
CA ASN A 381 27.21 -17.10 -38.16
C ASN A 381 26.67 -17.03 -36.72
N ASP A 382 25.56 -17.66 -36.35
CA ASP A 382 25.27 -19.09 -36.55
C ASP A 382 23.78 -19.41 -36.35
N ASN A 383 23.37 -20.55 -36.89
CA ASN A 383 22.01 -21.13 -36.85
C ASN A 383 21.45 -21.27 -35.43
N THR A 384 20.12 -21.23 -35.25
CA THR A 384 19.30 -22.31 -34.65
C THR A 384 17.79 -22.04 -34.87
N GLU A 385 17.07 -23.15 -35.00
CA GLU A 385 15.73 -23.40 -35.53
C GLU A 385 14.54 -22.80 -34.75
N VAL A 386 13.46 -22.59 -35.50
CA VAL A 386 12.08 -22.31 -35.05
C VAL A 386 11.36 -23.64 -34.80
N ILE A 387 10.59 -23.73 -33.72
CA ILE A 387 9.50 -24.71 -33.58
C ILE A 387 8.23 -23.96 -33.17
N GLU A 388 7.24 -23.99 -34.08
CA GLU A 388 5.83 -23.66 -33.84
C GLU A 388 5.04 -24.87 -33.29
N GLU A 389 3.78 -24.60 -32.92
CA GLU A 389 2.63 -25.51 -32.67
C GLU A 389 2.36 -25.87 -31.17
N ASN A 390 1.13 -25.89 -30.63
CA ASN A 390 -0.25 -25.77 -31.15
C ASN A 390 -1.26 -25.45 -30.01
N ASN A 391 -2.39 -24.86 -30.38
CA ASN A 391 -3.63 -24.70 -29.59
C ASN A 391 -4.38 -26.03 -29.36
N VAL A 392 -5.05 -26.24 -28.21
CA VAL A 392 -6.37 -26.92 -28.07
C VAL A 392 -7.17 -26.42 -26.84
N ASP A 393 -8.48 -26.34 -27.03
CA ASP A 393 -9.65 -25.84 -26.29
C ASP A 393 -10.10 -26.47 -24.92
N LYS A 394 -10.83 -25.62 -24.16
CA LYS A 394 -12.14 -25.77 -23.43
C LYS A 394 -12.32 -26.38 -22.01
N GLU A 395 -12.88 -25.48 -21.16
CA GLU A 395 -14.05 -25.58 -20.25
C GLU A 395 -14.02 -26.30 -18.87
N ASN A 396 -14.53 -25.55 -17.86
CA ASN A 396 -15.13 -25.93 -16.56
C ASN A 396 -14.24 -26.42 -15.40
N THR A 397 -13.59 -25.51 -14.67
CA THR A 397 -12.81 -25.87 -13.45
C THR A 397 -13.25 -25.16 -12.16
N THR A 398 -13.91 -23.99 -12.20
CA THR A 398 -14.16 -23.19 -10.99
C THR A 398 -15.16 -23.81 -10.00
N ASN A 399 -16.21 -24.49 -10.48
CA ASN A 399 -17.12 -25.22 -9.59
C ASN A 399 -16.49 -26.47 -8.95
N SER A 400 -15.37 -26.96 -9.49
CA SER A 400 -14.73 -28.20 -9.01
C SER A 400 -13.67 -27.96 -7.92
N VAL A 401 -13.07 -26.77 -7.84
CA VAL A 401 -12.02 -26.46 -6.85
C VAL A 401 -12.66 -26.09 -5.51
N LEU A 402 -13.63 -25.17 -5.52
CA LEU A 402 -14.34 -24.78 -4.30
C LEU A 402 -15.05 -25.98 -3.65
N SER A 403 -15.67 -26.85 -4.45
CA SER A 403 -16.30 -28.08 -3.93
C SER A 403 -15.27 -29.02 -3.30
N PHE A 404 -14.08 -29.13 -3.89
CA PHE A 404 -13.00 -29.98 -3.38
C PHE A 404 -12.47 -29.46 -2.04
N ILE A 405 -12.24 -28.15 -1.92
CA ILE A 405 -11.75 -27.54 -0.67
C ILE A 405 -12.82 -27.64 0.43
N LYS A 406 -14.09 -27.42 0.09
CA LYS A 406 -15.20 -27.61 1.04
C LYS A 406 -15.29 -29.03 1.58
N GLU A 407 -15.11 -30.02 0.71
CA GLU A 407 -15.19 -31.43 1.09
C GLU A 407 -14.02 -31.87 1.97
N ASN A 408 -12.82 -31.32 1.75
CA ASN A 408 -11.59 -31.81 2.39
C ASN A 408 -11.04 -30.92 3.51
N VAL A 409 -11.41 -29.64 3.58
CA VAL A 409 -10.88 -28.68 4.56
C VAL A 409 -11.97 -28.15 5.49
N SER A 410 -12.97 -27.43 4.97
CA SER A 410 -14.05 -26.84 5.77
C SER A 410 -15.23 -26.39 4.90
N ASP A 411 -16.46 -26.65 5.35
CA ASP A 411 -17.70 -26.40 4.57
C ASP A 411 -18.16 -24.93 4.56
N ASP A 412 -17.63 -24.12 5.48
CA ASP A 412 -17.89 -22.68 5.64
C ASP A 412 -17.09 -21.78 4.69
N ILE A 413 -16.07 -22.32 4.01
CA ILE A 413 -15.23 -21.61 3.03
C ILE A 413 -16.09 -21.05 1.88
N ASP A 414 -16.04 -19.75 1.63
CA ASP A 414 -16.78 -19.10 0.53
C ASP A 414 -15.88 -18.70 -0.65
N GLU A 415 -16.47 -18.12 -1.70
CA GLU A 415 -15.74 -17.72 -2.90
C GLU A 415 -14.67 -16.64 -2.64
N ARG A 416 -14.80 -15.84 -1.57
CA ARG A 416 -13.82 -14.82 -1.18
C ARG A 416 -12.64 -15.45 -0.45
N ASP A 417 -12.90 -16.49 0.34
CA ASP A 417 -11.83 -17.25 0.98
C ASP A 417 -10.98 -17.97 -0.08
N LEU A 418 -11.63 -18.53 -1.12
CA LEU A 418 -10.93 -19.12 -2.27
C LEU A 418 -10.03 -18.09 -2.99
N GLU A 419 -10.51 -16.87 -3.22
CA GLU A 419 -9.70 -15.81 -3.82
C GLU A 419 -8.47 -15.48 -2.96
N CYS A 420 -8.61 -15.48 -1.63
CA CYS A 420 -7.48 -15.32 -0.72
C CYS A 420 -6.49 -16.49 -0.79
N PHE A 421 -6.98 -17.73 -0.91
CA PHE A 421 -6.12 -18.91 -1.02
C PHE A 421 -5.34 -18.94 -2.34
N GLU A 422 -5.97 -18.49 -3.43
CA GLU A 422 -5.32 -18.32 -4.74
C GLU A 422 -4.20 -17.27 -4.66
N ASP A 423 -4.48 -16.11 -4.05
CA ASP A 423 -3.48 -15.05 -3.84
C ASP A 423 -2.28 -15.55 -3.00
N THR A 424 -2.54 -16.28 -1.91
CA THR A 424 -1.46 -16.82 -1.06
C THR A 424 -0.67 -17.91 -1.78
N LEU A 425 -1.31 -18.79 -2.56
CA LEU A 425 -0.58 -19.79 -3.32
C LEU A 425 0.34 -19.13 -4.36
N ASP A 426 -0.15 -18.11 -5.06
CA ASP A 426 0.66 -17.36 -6.02
C ASP A 426 1.92 -16.76 -5.37
N ASP A 427 1.80 -16.21 -4.16
CA ASP A 427 2.93 -15.69 -3.39
C ASP A 427 3.92 -16.81 -2.99
N LEU A 428 3.43 -17.96 -2.51
CA LEU A 428 4.27 -19.11 -2.12
C LEU A 428 5.05 -19.71 -3.29
N THR A 429 4.48 -19.72 -4.50
CA THR A 429 5.15 -20.29 -5.68
C THR A 429 6.37 -19.49 -6.16
N ILE A 430 6.55 -18.25 -5.67
CA ILE A 430 7.71 -17.41 -6.02
C ILE A 430 9.01 -18.00 -5.44
N GLU A 431 8.93 -18.65 -4.29
CA GLU A 431 10.08 -19.10 -3.50
C GLU A 431 10.56 -20.53 -3.87
N VAL A 432 10.00 -21.12 -4.93
CA VAL A 432 10.30 -22.51 -5.36
C VAL A 432 10.68 -22.59 -6.84
N ASP A 433 11.24 -23.73 -7.27
CA ASP A 433 11.55 -23.95 -8.68
C ASP A 433 10.26 -23.99 -9.52
N ASN A 434 10.11 -22.98 -10.36
CA ASN A 434 8.95 -22.81 -11.24
C ASN A 434 8.83 -23.90 -12.33
N ASN A 435 9.84 -24.76 -12.49
CA ASN A 435 9.78 -25.93 -13.38
C ASN A 435 9.38 -27.22 -12.66
N SER A 436 9.10 -27.17 -11.35
CA SER A 436 8.69 -28.34 -10.58
C SER A 436 7.36 -28.90 -11.10
N LYS A 437 7.29 -30.23 -11.22
CA LYS A 437 6.03 -30.92 -11.54
C LYS A 437 4.94 -30.66 -10.50
N LEU A 438 5.32 -30.35 -9.26
CA LEU A 438 4.37 -30.00 -8.21
C LEU A 438 3.48 -28.80 -8.57
N LEU A 439 3.91 -27.92 -9.48
CA LEU A 439 3.14 -26.77 -9.96
C LEU A 439 2.28 -27.05 -11.20
N GLU A 440 2.23 -28.31 -11.66
CA GLU A 440 1.36 -28.67 -12.78
C GLU A 440 -0.11 -28.40 -12.45
N SER A 441 -0.87 -27.96 -13.45
CA SER A 441 -2.29 -27.60 -13.28
C SER A 441 -3.16 -28.73 -12.69
N SER A 442 -2.77 -29.98 -12.87
CA SER A 442 -3.40 -31.16 -12.27
C SER A 442 -3.30 -31.21 -10.75
N ASN A 443 -2.29 -30.55 -10.15
CA ASN A 443 -2.04 -30.53 -8.72
C ASN A 443 -2.67 -29.33 -7.98
N ILE A 444 -3.23 -28.37 -8.71
CA ILE A 444 -3.67 -27.07 -8.15
C ILE A 444 -4.69 -27.22 -7.00
N LYS A 445 -5.54 -28.25 -7.06
CA LYS A 445 -6.57 -28.50 -6.04
C LYS A 445 -5.95 -28.84 -4.68
N SER A 446 -4.91 -29.66 -4.68
CA SER A 446 -4.26 -30.10 -3.45
C SER A 446 -3.45 -28.95 -2.83
N LEU A 447 -2.79 -28.14 -3.67
CA LEU A 447 -2.06 -26.95 -3.21
C LEU A 447 -2.99 -25.89 -2.59
N LEU A 448 -4.10 -25.58 -3.24
CA LEU A 448 -5.09 -24.64 -2.68
C LEU A 448 -5.76 -25.19 -1.42
N ALA A 449 -5.96 -26.52 -1.33
CA ALA A 449 -6.45 -27.14 -0.11
C ALA A 449 -5.43 -27.04 1.04
N MET A 450 -4.12 -27.09 0.75
CA MET A 450 -3.08 -26.84 1.76
C MET A 450 -3.09 -25.42 2.27
N VAL A 451 -3.21 -24.43 1.37
CA VAL A 451 -3.36 -23.01 1.77
C VAL A 451 -4.62 -22.83 2.63
N ALA A 452 -5.76 -23.37 2.19
CA ALA A 452 -6.99 -23.32 2.99
C ALA A 452 -6.84 -23.97 4.37
N TYR A 453 -6.10 -25.08 4.46
CA TYR A 453 -5.83 -25.78 5.72
C TYR A 453 -4.93 -24.96 6.65
N SER A 454 -3.94 -24.26 6.10
CA SER A 454 -3.04 -23.39 6.88
C SER A 454 -3.82 -22.22 7.52
N PHE A 455 -4.73 -21.60 6.77
CA PHE A 455 -5.64 -20.57 7.29
C PHE A 455 -6.55 -21.11 8.40
N LYS A 456 -7.05 -22.35 8.27
CA LYS A 456 -7.85 -23.00 9.31
C LYS A 456 -7.05 -23.26 10.59
N LYS A 457 -5.75 -23.49 10.47
CA LYS A 457 -4.82 -23.71 11.58
C LYS A 457 -4.25 -22.42 12.17
N ASP A 458 -4.43 -21.29 11.49
CA ASP A 458 -3.76 -20.01 11.78
C ASP A 458 -2.23 -20.12 11.69
N GLU A 459 -1.74 -20.94 10.73
CA GLU A 459 -0.32 -21.22 10.51
C GLU A 459 0.09 -20.85 9.08
N ASP A 460 1.35 -20.39 8.94
CA ASP A 460 1.91 -19.95 7.67
C ASP A 460 2.70 -21.07 6.96
N LEU A 461 2.64 -21.07 5.62
CA LEU A 461 3.34 -22.01 4.76
C LEU A 461 4.70 -21.48 4.27
N ASP A 462 5.05 -20.21 4.51
CA ASP A 462 6.27 -19.55 3.99
C ASP A 462 7.56 -20.37 4.13
N LYS A 463 7.72 -21.13 5.23
CA LYS A 463 8.91 -21.97 5.47
C LYS A 463 8.74 -23.42 5.05
N TRP A 464 7.56 -23.99 5.26
CA TRP A 464 7.28 -25.37 4.92
C TRP A 464 7.20 -25.57 3.41
N PHE A 465 6.60 -24.62 2.69
CA PHE A 465 6.36 -24.75 1.25
C PHE A 465 7.66 -24.89 0.43
N PRO A 466 8.71 -24.06 0.65
CA PRO A 466 9.99 -24.28 -0.02
C PRO A 466 10.71 -25.55 0.43
N ASP A 467 10.61 -25.92 1.71
CA ASP A 467 11.18 -27.19 2.22
C ASP A 467 10.54 -28.41 1.54
N TYR A 468 9.21 -28.45 1.47
CA TYR A 468 8.46 -29.52 0.83
C TYR A 468 8.83 -29.68 -0.65
N PHE A 469 8.96 -28.57 -1.38
CA PHE A 469 9.36 -28.54 -2.79
C PHE A 469 10.82 -28.95 -3.02
N SER A 470 11.67 -28.83 -2.00
CA SER A 470 13.06 -29.30 -2.07
C SER A 470 13.20 -30.81 -1.85
N ARG A 471 12.26 -31.40 -1.10
CA ARG A 471 12.24 -32.83 -0.75
C ARG A 471 11.42 -33.69 -1.72
N ASN A 472 10.50 -33.10 -2.47
CA ASN A 472 9.57 -33.80 -3.35
C ASN A 472 9.62 -33.23 -4.79
N ASP A 473 9.67 -34.11 -5.78
CA ASP A 473 9.75 -33.77 -7.21
C ASP A 473 8.52 -34.17 -8.03
N ASP A 474 7.55 -34.86 -7.41
CA ASP A 474 6.32 -35.36 -8.05
C ASP A 474 5.14 -35.37 -7.06
N TYR A 475 3.92 -35.57 -7.54
CA TYR A 475 2.68 -35.55 -6.74
C TYR A 475 1.77 -36.75 -7.05
N PHE A 476 0.91 -37.11 -6.09
CA PHE A 476 -0.10 -38.14 -6.32
C PHE A 476 -1.18 -37.65 -7.29
N THR A 477 -1.51 -38.48 -8.27
CA THR A 477 -2.54 -38.14 -9.29
C THR A 477 -3.95 -38.01 -8.68
N ASP A 478 -4.26 -38.77 -7.63
CA ASP A 478 -5.47 -38.54 -6.83
C ASP A 478 -5.25 -37.33 -5.91
N GLN A 479 -6.02 -36.26 -6.15
CA GLN A 479 -5.82 -34.99 -5.44
C GLN A 479 -6.22 -35.05 -3.97
N LYS A 480 -7.13 -35.96 -3.58
CA LYS A 480 -7.49 -36.12 -2.17
C LYS A 480 -6.36 -36.82 -1.42
N GLU A 481 -5.81 -37.88 -2.00
CA GLU A 481 -4.64 -38.57 -1.49
C GLU A 481 -3.44 -37.61 -1.41
N ASN A 482 -3.21 -36.81 -2.46
CA ASN A 482 -2.12 -35.86 -2.49
C ASN A 482 -2.24 -34.76 -1.43
N PHE A 483 -3.43 -34.20 -1.25
CA PHE A 483 -3.70 -33.23 -0.18
C PHE A 483 -3.47 -33.83 1.21
N LEU A 484 -3.97 -35.05 1.46
CA LEU A 484 -3.80 -35.70 2.76
C LEU A 484 -2.32 -35.97 3.07
N TYR A 485 -1.54 -36.36 2.07
CA TYR A 485 -0.10 -36.55 2.21
C TYR A 485 0.61 -35.23 2.57
N MET A 486 0.35 -34.15 1.84
CA MET A 486 0.91 -32.83 2.16
C MET A 486 0.50 -32.33 3.54
N LYS A 487 -0.74 -32.59 3.93
CA LYS A 487 -1.28 -32.22 5.23
C LYS A 487 -0.59 -32.97 6.37
N GLU A 488 -0.33 -34.27 6.21
CA GLU A 488 0.42 -35.06 7.19
C GLU A 488 1.85 -34.56 7.34
N ASP A 489 2.56 -34.32 6.22
CA ASP A 489 3.93 -33.77 6.25
C ASP A 489 3.98 -32.38 6.92
N PHE A 490 2.98 -31.52 6.66
CA PHE A 490 2.89 -30.21 7.31
C PHE A 490 2.58 -30.31 8.81
N ASP A 491 1.66 -31.20 9.21
CA ASP A 491 1.35 -31.42 10.63
C ASP A 491 2.57 -31.98 11.39
N GLU A 492 3.40 -32.83 10.75
CA GLU A 492 4.68 -33.32 11.31
C GLU A 492 5.73 -32.19 11.42
N TYR A 493 5.88 -31.37 10.37
CA TYR A 493 6.78 -30.22 10.36
C TYR A 493 6.50 -29.25 11.52
N LEU A 494 5.22 -28.99 11.84
CA LEU A 494 4.85 -28.13 12.97
C LEU A 494 5.22 -28.75 14.33
N GLN A 495 5.08 -30.07 14.50
CA GLN A 495 5.44 -30.74 15.76
C GLN A 495 6.96 -30.73 16.01
N GLU A 496 7.78 -30.91 14.98
CA GLU A 496 9.24 -30.84 15.11
C GLU A 496 9.73 -29.41 15.42
N GLY A 497 9.03 -28.38 14.94
CA GLY A 497 9.30 -26.98 15.27
C GLY A 497 9.10 -26.64 16.75
N GLU A 498 8.02 -27.14 17.36
CA GLU A 498 7.67 -26.90 18.77
C GLU A 498 8.64 -27.59 19.76
N GLU A 499 9.12 -28.80 19.44
CA GLU A 499 10.12 -29.51 20.27
C GLU A 499 11.49 -28.80 20.26
N THR A 500 11.84 -28.17 19.14
CA THR A 500 13.11 -27.46 18.99
C THR A 500 13.13 -26.11 19.72
N GLU A 501 11.99 -25.40 19.80
CA GLU A 501 11.83 -24.19 20.61
C GLU A 501 11.74 -24.47 22.12
N CYS A 502 11.15 -25.59 22.55
CA CYS A 502 11.16 -25.99 23.96
C CYS A 502 12.58 -26.26 24.49
N LEU A 503 13.44 -26.90 23.69
CA LEU A 503 14.81 -27.22 24.09
C LEU A 503 15.76 -26.00 24.12
N GLN A 504 15.46 -24.95 23.33
CA GLN A 504 16.23 -23.69 23.33
C GLN A 504 15.85 -22.74 24.46
N ASN A 505 14.65 -22.89 25.04
CA ASN A 505 14.18 -22.08 26.17
C ASN A 505 14.55 -22.67 27.55
N GLU A 506 15.11 -23.89 27.60
CA GLU A 506 15.63 -24.53 28.82
C GLU A 506 17.19 -24.52 28.92
N SER A 507 17.88 -23.87 27.98
CA SER A 507 19.34 -23.66 27.98
C SER A 507 19.69 -22.19 28.25
#